data_AF-A0A8D0A118-F1
#
_entry.id   AF-A0A8D0A118-F1
#
_cell.length_a   1.000
_cell.length_b   1.000
_cell.length_c   1.000
_cell.angle_alpha   90.00
_cell.angle_beta   90.00
_cell.angle_gamma   90.00
#
_symmetry.space_group_name_H-M   'P 1'
#
loop_
_entity.id
_entity.type
_entity.pdbx_description
1 polymer ?
#
loop_
_entity_poly.entity_id
_entity_poly.type
_entity_poly.pdbx_seq_one_letter_code
_entity_poly.pdbx_strand_id
1 'polypeptide(L)'
;FLLKDVMMSSFTFLLFILDYYCFSDPHVLTVYPGDDVTLKCEAADVPISVVEWSRPDLVPEFILLNIDGHPQTRQQNPSYKDRVDLVDRDLKDGDVSLTLKNVNRYDSGIYECRAASLGL
;
A
#
# COMPACT_ATOMS: atom_id res chain seq x y z
N PHE A 1 -2.27 -19.66 -9.84
CA PHE A 1 -2.68 -20.09 -8.49
C PHE A 1 -1.75 -21.11 -7.85
N LEU A 2 -0.52 -21.29 -8.33
CA LEU A 2 0.54 -22.01 -7.64
C LEU A 2 1.85 -21.38 -8.11
N LEU A 3 2.40 -20.45 -7.33
CA LEU A 3 3.76 -19.90 -7.44
C LEU A 3 4.12 -18.99 -6.25
N LYS A 4 3.16 -18.63 -5.38
CA LYS A 4 3.44 -17.97 -4.09
C LYS A 4 3.46 -18.93 -2.89
N ASP A 5 2.98 -20.17 -3.03
CA ASP A 5 2.83 -21.12 -1.90
C ASP A 5 4.01 -22.09 -1.68
N VAL A 6 5.15 -21.95 -2.37
CA VAL A 6 6.28 -22.93 -2.32
C VAL A 6 7.63 -22.30 -2.01
N MET A 7 7.71 -21.29 -1.14
CA MET A 7 9.02 -20.92 -0.58
C MET A 7 8.91 -20.48 0.88
N MET A 8 8.37 -21.37 1.71
CA MET A 8 8.37 -21.20 3.16
C MET A 8 8.66 -22.55 3.82
N SER A 9 9.85 -23.11 3.58
CA SER A 9 10.44 -24.13 4.47
C SER A 9 11.91 -24.40 4.16
N SER A 10 12.76 -24.08 5.16
CA SER A 10 14.08 -24.66 5.44
C SER A 10 15.31 -24.18 4.64
N PHE A 11 16.10 -23.26 5.21
CA PHE A 11 17.45 -23.51 5.80
C PHE A 11 18.15 -22.16 6.14
N THR A 12 18.84 -22.14 7.28
CA THR A 12 19.50 -21.02 8.01
C THR A 12 20.61 -20.23 7.27
N PHE A 13 20.65 -18.89 7.37
CA PHE A 13 21.77 -18.08 7.94
C PHE A 13 21.47 -16.55 7.92
N LEU A 14 21.99 -15.84 8.93
CA LEU A 14 21.84 -14.40 9.25
C LEU A 14 21.80 -13.42 8.07
N LEU A 15 20.82 -12.50 8.09
CA LEU A 15 20.96 -11.04 8.08
C LEU A 15 19.62 -10.45 8.56
N PHE A 16 19.67 -9.51 9.51
CA PHE A 16 18.51 -8.78 10.03
C PHE A 16 17.76 -8.08 8.89
N ILE A 17 16.65 -8.66 8.42
CA ILE A 17 15.66 -7.94 7.64
C ILE A 17 14.41 -7.93 8.51
N LEU A 18 13.90 -6.73 8.78
CA LEU A 18 12.69 -6.48 9.55
C LEU A 18 11.50 -7.08 8.80
N ASP A 19 11.24 -8.36 9.04
CA ASP A 19 10.05 -9.04 8.55
C ASP A 19 8.84 -8.52 9.33
N TYR A 20 8.07 -7.61 8.73
CA TYR A 20 6.68 -7.39 9.12
C TYR A 20 5.82 -7.19 7.88
N TYR A 21 5.38 -8.30 7.30
CA TYR A 21 4.36 -8.31 6.26
C TYR A 21 3.01 -7.93 6.90
N CYS A 22 2.41 -6.82 6.49
CA CYS A 22 1.00 -6.54 6.79
C CYS A 22 0.15 -7.51 5.95
N PHE A 23 -0.24 -8.64 6.53
CA PHE A 23 -1.21 -9.54 5.90
C PHE A 23 -2.60 -9.20 6.46
N SER A 24 -3.30 -8.29 5.80
CA SER A 24 -4.72 -8.04 6.05
C SER A 24 -5.59 -8.98 5.20
N ASP A 25 -6.75 -9.38 5.73
CA ASP A 25 -7.73 -10.17 4.99
C ASP A 25 -8.21 -9.37 3.76
N PRO A 26 -8.34 -9.98 2.56
CA PRO A 26 -8.75 -9.27 1.37
C PRO A 26 -10.13 -8.63 1.53
N HIS A 27 -10.19 -7.30 1.68
CA HIS A 27 -11.45 -6.59 1.79
C HIS A 27 -12.03 -6.29 0.41
N VAL A 28 -13.10 -7.00 0.04
CA VAL A 28 -13.80 -6.78 -1.24
C VAL A 28 -14.73 -5.58 -1.13
N LEU A 29 -14.52 -4.58 -1.99
CA LEU A 29 -15.33 -3.37 -2.04
C LEU A 29 -15.98 -3.21 -3.42
N THR A 30 -17.29 -2.97 -3.44
CA THR A 30 -18.02 -2.63 -4.66
C THR A 30 -18.18 -1.12 -4.73
N VAL A 31 -17.65 -0.51 -5.80
CA VAL A 31 -17.67 0.94 -6.04
C VAL A 31 -18.19 1.23 -7.44
N TYR A 32 -18.81 2.40 -7.61
CA TYR A 32 -19.35 2.83 -8.89
C TYR A 32 -18.45 3.89 -9.53
N PRO A 33 -18.42 3.96 -10.89
CA PRO A 33 -17.67 5.01 -11.57
C PRO A 33 -18.12 6.41 -11.14
N GLY A 34 -17.16 7.28 -10.85
CA GLY A 34 -17.37 8.64 -10.34
C GLY A 34 -17.28 8.77 -8.82
N ASP A 35 -17.32 7.66 -8.08
CA ASP A 35 -17.20 7.69 -6.61
C ASP A 35 -15.78 8.06 -6.17
N ASP A 36 -15.67 8.65 -4.99
CA ASP A 36 -14.45 8.68 -4.20
C ASP A 36 -14.51 7.55 -3.17
N VAL A 37 -13.42 6.80 -3.02
CA VAL A 37 -13.38 5.61 -2.18
C VAL A 37 -12.19 5.61 -1.23
N THR A 38 -12.40 5.10 -0.02
CA THR A 38 -11.33 4.82 0.94
C THR A 38 -11.00 3.34 0.97
N LEU A 39 -9.76 3.00 0.61
CA LEU A 39 -9.19 1.67 0.78
C LEU A 39 -8.55 1.60 2.18
N LYS A 40 -9.11 0.78 3.05
CA LYS A 40 -8.67 0.69 4.44
C LYS A 40 -7.35 -0.06 4.57
N CYS A 41 -6.44 0.47 5.35
CA CYS A 41 -5.24 -0.21 5.80
C CYS A 41 -4.77 0.39 7.13
N GLU A 42 -4.54 -0.47 8.11
CA GLU A 42 -4.07 -0.07 9.44
C GLU A 42 -2.72 -0.75 9.69
N ALA A 43 -1.78 0.01 10.21
CA ALA A 43 -0.48 -0.48 10.64
C ALA A 43 -0.47 -0.68 12.16
N ALA A 44 0.55 -1.40 12.65
CA ALA A 44 0.78 -1.50 14.08
C ALA A 44 1.06 -0.11 14.70
N ASP A 45 0.82 0.02 16.00
CA ASP A 45 1.06 1.24 16.79
C ASP A 45 2.56 1.50 16.98
N VAL A 46 3.24 1.81 15.89
CA VAL A 46 4.66 2.13 15.80
C VAL A 46 4.85 3.34 14.88
N PRO A 47 5.90 4.16 15.06
CA PRO A 47 6.18 5.27 14.17
C PRO A 47 6.37 4.80 12.72
N ILE A 48 5.54 5.30 11.81
CA ILE A 48 5.58 4.94 10.39
C ILE A 48 6.44 5.97 9.65
N SER A 49 7.45 5.47 8.94
CA SER A 49 8.31 6.28 8.07
C SER A 49 7.97 6.09 6.61
N VAL A 50 7.46 4.92 6.22
CA VAL A 50 7.17 4.61 4.82
C VAL A 50 5.77 4.05 4.71
N VAL A 51 4.99 4.60 3.78
CA VAL A 51 3.71 4.04 3.34
C VAL A 51 3.76 3.86 1.83
N GLU A 52 3.48 2.63 1.40
CA GLU A 52 3.39 2.24 0.01
C GLU A 52 1.99 1.67 -0.27
N TRP A 53 1.35 2.20 -1.29
CA TRP A 53 0.23 1.56 -1.95
C TRP A 53 0.64 1.17 -3.37
N SER A 54 0.39 -0.08 -3.73
CA SER A 54 0.76 -0.64 -5.03
C SER A 54 -0.36 -1.45 -5.68
N ARG A 55 -0.23 -1.56 -7.00
CA ARG A 55 -1.09 -2.30 -7.91
C ARG A 55 -0.21 -3.31 -8.66
N PRO A 56 -0.16 -4.58 -8.20
CA PRO A 56 0.73 -5.59 -8.78
C PRO A 56 0.46 -5.91 -10.26
N ASP A 57 -0.70 -5.51 -10.77
CA ASP A 57 -1.11 -5.69 -12.17
C ASP A 57 -0.72 -4.51 -13.09
N LEU A 58 -0.07 -3.47 -12.56
CA LEU A 58 0.31 -2.26 -13.31
C LEU A 58 1.81 -2.07 -13.39
N VAL A 59 2.25 -1.32 -14.40
CA VAL A 59 3.63 -0.82 -14.50
C VAL A 59 3.57 0.68 -14.77
N PRO A 60 4.10 1.55 -13.89
CA PRO A 60 4.66 1.26 -12.55
C PRO A 60 3.64 0.68 -11.57
N GLU A 61 4.08 -0.18 -10.65
CA GLU A 61 3.19 -0.79 -9.64
C GLU A 61 2.79 0.22 -8.56
N PHE A 62 3.66 1.17 -8.20
CA PHE A 62 3.41 2.12 -7.11
C PHE A 62 2.38 3.16 -7.50
N ILE A 63 1.29 3.25 -6.75
CA ILE A 63 0.25 4.27 -6.96
C ILE A 63 0.34 5.40 -5.94
N LEU A 64 0.88 5.15 -4.75
CA LEU A 64 1.26 6.15 -3.77
C LEU A 64 2.49 5.65 -2.99
N LEU A 65 3.48 6.51 -2.84
CA LEU A 65 4.62 6.27 -1.95
C LEU A 65 4.83 7.54 -1.12
N ASN A 66 4.84 7.40 0.20
CA ASN A 66 5.12 8.46 1.15
C ASN A 66 6.28 8.03 2.04
N ILE A 67 7.31 8.88 2.13
CA ILE A 67 8.49 8.66 2.98
C ILE A 67 8.64 9.87 3.90
N ASP A 68 8.57 9.64 5.21
CA ASP A 68 8.66 10.63 6.28
C ASP A 68 7.75 11.84 6.05
N GLY A 69 6.51 11.60 5.62
CA GLY A 69 5.53 12.63 5.29
C GLY A 69 5.70 13.29 3.93
N HIS A 70 6.69 12.87 3.12
CA HIS A 70 6.98 13.42 1.80
C HIS A 70 6.52 12.48 0.66
N PRO A 71 5.53 12.90 -0.15
CA PRO A 71 5.09 12.12 -1.30
C PRO A 71 6.17 11.98 -2.39
N GLN A 72 6.42 10.76 -2.83
CA GLN A 72 7.38 10.43 -3.88
C GLN A 72 6.67 10.30 -5.23
N THR A 73 6.61 11.40 -5.98
CA THR A 73 5.79 11.48 -7.22
C THR A 73 6.51 10.99 -8.49
N ARG A 74 7.84 10.83 -8.46
CA ARG A 74 8.64 10.51 -9.66
C ARG A 74 8.36 9.12 -10.24
N GLN A 75 8.07 8.15 -9.38
CA GLN A 75 7.85 6.75 -9.75
C GLN A 75 6.36 6.36 -9.68
N GLN A 76 5.49 7.32 -9.38
CA GLN A 76 4.07 7.09 -9.26
C GLN A 76 3.46 6.69 -10.60
N ASN A 77 2.56 5.72 -10.58
CA ASN A 77 1.77 5.35 -11.74
C ASN A 77 0.98 6.56 -12.25
N PRO A 78 1.15 6.98 -13.52
CA PRO A 78 0.52 8.19 -14.05
C PRO A 78 -1.01 8.20 -13.97
N SER A 79 -1.67 7.04 -14.03
CA SER A 79 -3.14 6.93 -13.95
C SER A 79 -3.72 7.26 -12.57
N TYR A 80 -2.87 7.33 -11.54
CA TYR A 80 -3.23 7.61 -10.15
C TYR A 80 -2.80 9.01 -9.69
N LYS A 81 -2.02 9.71 -10.52
CA LYS A 81 -1.57 11.07 -10.22
C LYS A 81 -2.76 11.99 -9.97
N ASP A 82 -2.67 12.81 -8.92
CA ASP A 82 -3.71 13.75 -8.47
C ASP A 82 -5.04 13.11 -8.05
N ARG A 83 -5.11 11.77 -8.04
CA ARG A 83 -6.31 11.00 -7.68
C ARG A 83 -6.18 10.25 -6.37
N VAL A 84 -4.98 10.15 -5.80
CA VAL A 84 -4.75 9.42 -4.56
C VAL A 84 -4.17 10.29 -3.45
N ASP A 85 -4.54 9.98 -2.21
CA ASP A 85 -4.06 10.65 -1.01
C ASP A 85 -4.17 9.73 0.21
N LEU A 86 -3.34 9.94 1.22
CA LEU A 86 -3.51 9.26 2.50
C LEU A 86 -4.64 9.90 3.29
N VAL A 87 -5.42 9.09 4.01
CA VAL A 87 -6.48 9.57 4.91
C VAL A 87 -5.86 10.37 6.06
N ASP A 88 -4.84 9.79 6.72
CA ASP A 88 -3.99 10.50 7.67
C ASP A 88 -2.61 10.73 7.06
N ARG A 89 -2.26 12.01 6.86
CA ARG A 89 -0.94 12.41 6.34
C ARG A 89 0.11 12.53 7.45
N ASP A 90 -0.32 12.67 8.69
CA ASP A 90 0.56 12.75 9.85
C ASP A 90 0.99 11.36 10.35
N LEU A 91 0.29 10.30 9.92
CA LEU A 91 0.58 8.90 10.23
C LEU A 91 0.63 8.61 11.73
N LYS A 92 -0.13 9.35 12.54
CA LYS A 92 -0.02 9.35 14.01
C LYS A 92 -0.72 8.16 14.65
N ASP A 93 -1.80 7.70 14.02
CA ASP A 93 -2.72 6.72 14.62
C ASP A 93 -2.65 5.35 13.93
N GLY A 94 -1.63 5.12 13.11
CA GLY A 94 -1.48 3.89 12.33
C GLY A 94 -2.44 3.77 11.14
N ASP A 95 -3.32 4.74 10.91
CA ASP A 95 -4.20 4.77 9.74
C ASP A 95 -3.40 5.15 8.48
N VAL A 96 -3.14 4.15 7.65
CA VAL A 96 -2.44 4.29 6.36
C VAL A 96 -3.40 4.09 5.19
N SER A 97 -4.69 4.28 5.42
CA SER A 97 -5.73 4.14 4.40
C SER A 97 -5.55 5.13 3.25
N LEU A 98 -5.91 4.69 2.04
CA LEU A 98 -5.81 5.48 0.81
C LEU A 98 -7.19 5.99 0.40
N THR A 99 -7.30 7.28 0.11
CA THR A 99 -8.41 7.83 -0.66
C THR A 99 -8.07 7.79 -2.15
N LEU A 100 -8.90 7.14 -2.96
CA LEU A 100 -8.86 7.16 -4.43
C LEU A 100 -10.07 7.91 -4.97
N LYS A 101 -9.82 8.95 -5.76
CA LYS A 101 -10.83 9.88 -6.27
C LYS A 101 -11.30 9.52 -7.68
N ASN A 102 -12.56 9.81 -7.96
CA ASN A 102 -13.20 9.69 -9.27
C ASN A 102 -12.91 8.32 -9.90
N VAL A 103 -13.30 7.26 -9.19
CA VAL A 103 -13.09 5.86 -9.58
C VAL A 103 -13.65 5.61 -10.99
N ASN A 104 -12.98 4.76 -11.75
CA ASN A 104 -13.43 4.31 -13.06
C ASN A 104 -13.15 2.81 -13.24
N ARG A 105 -13.66 2.24 -14.34
CA ARG A 105 -13.54 0.80 -14.64
C ARG A 105 -12.11 0.25 -14.65
N TYR A 106 -11.10 1.08 -14.92
CA TYR A 106 -9.69 0.66 -14.97
C TYR A 106 -9.04 0.63 -13.58
N ASP A 107 -9.70 1.19 -12.57
CA ASP A 107 -9.25 1.09 -11.18
C ASP A 107 -9.66 -0.25 -10.55
N SER A 108 -10.44 -1.10 -11.22
CA SER A 108 -10.72 -2.45 -10.73
C SER A 108 -9.42 -3.26 -10.62
N GLY A 109 -9.18 -3.90 -9.48
CA GLY A 109 -8.02 -4.77 -9.27
C GLY A 109 -7.68 -4.95 -7.79
N ILE A 110 -6.54 -5.60 -7.55
CA ILE A 110 -6.01 -5.84 -6.20
C ILE A 110 -5.07 -4.70 -5.84
N TYR A 111 -5.31 -4.11 -4.68
CA TYR A 111 -4.45 -3.08 -4.09
C TYR A 111 -3.70 -3.69 -2.92
N GLU A 112 -2.39 -3.46 -2.87
CA GLU A 112 -1.53 -3.85 -1.75
C GLU A 112 -1.11 -2.61 -0.96
N CYS A 113 -1.11 -2.73 0.37
CA CYS A 113 -0.67 -1.71 1.30
C CYS A 113 0.51 -2.25 2.10
N ARG A 114 1.58 -1.45 2.23
CA ARG A 114 2.74 -1.75 3.07
C ARG A 114 3.12 -0.52 3.87
N ALA A 115 3.35 -0.72 5.16
CA ALA A 115 3.84 0.32 6.06
C ALA A 115 5.11 -0.17 6.75
N ALA A 116 6.10 0.70 6.90
CA ALA A 116 7.35 0.37 7.58
C ALA A 116 7.85 1.52 8.46
N SER A 117 8.50 1.15 9.56
CA SER A 117 9.28 2.06 10.37
C SER A 117 10.73 2.00 9.90
N LEU A 118 11.30 3.14 9.49
CA LEU A 118 12.74 3.24 9.25
C LEU A 118 13.38 3.49 10.61
N GLY A 119 13.69 2.40 11.32
CA GLY A 119 14.40 2.49 12.60
C GLY A 119 15.71 3.27 12.45
N LEU A 120 15.93 4.23 13.33
CA LEU A 120 17.27 4.71 13.69
C LEU A 120 17.84 3.84 14.81
#